data_AF-A0A951HUV2-F1
#
_entry.id   AF-A0A951HUV2-F1
#
_cell.length_a   1.000
_cell.length_b   1.000
_cell.length_c   1.000
_cell.angle_alpha   90.00
_cell.angle_beta   90.00
_cell.angle_gamma   90.00
#
_symmetry.space_group_name_H-M   'P 1'
#
loop_
_entity.id
_entity.type
_entity.pdbx_description
1 polymer ?
#
loop_
_entity_poly.entity_id
_entity_poly.type
_entity_poly.pdbx_seq_one_letter_code
_entity_poly.pdbx_strand_id
1 'polypeptide(L)' 'VVVTVVNDDPTPEEFESKTMRVEKVIPGKSKATVRIGPLEKGRYNFFGEFNEATAQGWVVVE' A
#
# COMPACT_ATOMS: atom_id res chain seq x y z
N VAL A 1 12.35 0.14 2.72
CA VAL A 1 11.44 -0.14 3.86
C VAL A 1 10.57 -1.36 3.51
N VAL A 2 10.22 -2.19 4.48
CA VAL A 2 9.30 -3.32 4.27
C VAL A 2 8.05 -3.11 5.10
N VAL A 3 6.89 -3.13 4.45
CA VAL A 3 5.57 -2.98 5.08
C VAL A 3 4.82 -4.29 4.94
N THR A 4 4.20 -4.76 6.02
CA THR A 4 3.24 -5.87 5.95
C THR A 4 1.84 -5.29 5.96
N VAL A 5 1.07 -5.58 4.92
CA VAL A 5 -0.35 -5.23 4.82
C VAL A 5 -1.16 -6.47 5.18
N VAL A 6 -2.10 -6.31 6.11
CA VAL A 6 -3.05 -7.35 6.50
C VAL A 6 -4.42 -6.93 5.95
N ASN A 7 -5.00 -7.78 5.12
CA ASN A 7 -6.35 -7.61 4.60
C ASN A 7 -7.30 -8.48 5.42
N ASP A 8 -8.02 -7.84 6.34
CA ASP A 8 -9.02 -8.48 7.19
C ASP A 8 -10.38 -8.62 6.50
N ASP A 9 -10.56 -8.14 5.28
CA ASP A 9 -11.79 -8.28 4.50
C ASP A 9 -11.84 -9.61 3.74
N PRO A 10 -13.04 -10.11 3.36
CA PRO A 10 -13.18 -11.35 2.61
C PRO A 10 -12.85 -11.21 1.12
N THR A 11 -12.80 -9.98 0.59
CA THR A 11 -12.46 -9.69 -0.81
C THR A 11 -11.01 -9.27 -0.95
N PRO A 12 -10.38 -9.46 -2.13
CA PRO A 12 -9.06 -8.89 -2.40
C PRO A 12 -9.05 -7.37 -2.22
N GLU A 13 -7.87 -6.84 -1.94
CA GLU A 13 -7.53 -5.43 -2.00
C GLU A 13 -6.21 -5.28 -2.77
N GLU A 14 -5.90 -4.09 -3.26
CA GLU A 14 -4.62 -3.77 -3.88
C GLU A 14 -4.02 -2.51 -3.27
N PHE A 15 -2.86 -2.65 -2.63
CA PHE A 15 -2.05 -1.50 -2.27
C PHE A 15 -1.43 -0.93 -3.54
N GLU A 16 -1.69 0.35 -3.83
CA GLU A 16 -1.14 1.05 -4.98
C GLU A 16 -0.45 2.35 -4.55
N SER A 17 0.70 2.64 -5.13
CA SER A 17 1.35 3.95 -5.04
C SER A 17 2.08 4.30 -6.34
N LYS A 18 1.49 5.23 -7.10
CA LYS A 18 2.09 5.77 -8.33
C LYS A 18 3.39 6.53 -8.06
N THR A 19 3.48 7.21 -6.91
CA THR A 19 4.65 8.03 -6.54
C THR A 19 5.81 7.16 -6.06
N MET A 20 5.55 6.06 -5.38
CA MET A 20 6.58 5.08 -5.00
C MET A 20 6.83 4.01 -6.08
N ARG A 21 5.95 3.90 -7.07
CA ARG A 21 5.93 2.85 -8.12
C ARG A 21 5.87 1.44 -7.54
N VAL A 22 4.96 1.25 -6.60
CA VAL A 22 4.77 -0.03 -5.91
C VAL A 22 3.30 -0.37 -5.88
N GLU A 23 2.99 -1.56 -6.39
CA GLU A 23 1.66 -2.16 -6.35
C GLU A 23 1.73 -3.55 -5.69
N LYS A 24 0.67 -3.94 -4.99
CA LYS A 24 0.55 -5.29 -4.42
C LYS A 24 -0.90 -5.66 -4.15
N VAL A 25 -1.38 -6.68 -4.86
CA VAL A 25 -2.62 -7.38 -4.49
C VAL A 25 -2.44 -8.16 -3.19
N ILE A 26 -3.41 -8.00 -2.28
CA ILE A 26 -3.56 -8.72 -1.01
C ILE A 26 -4.89 -9.49 -1.07
N PRO A 27 -4.87 -10.82 -1.26
CA PRO A 27 -6.08 -11.64 -1.19
C PRO A 27 -6.84 -11.42 0.12
N GLY A 28 -8.17 -11.63 0.10
CA GLY A 28 -8.98 -11.55 1.31
C GLY A 28 -8.49 -12.49 2.41
N LYS A 29 -8.64 -12.07 3.67
CA LYS A 29 -8.21 -12.81 4.87
C LYS A 29 -6.74 -13.24 4.83
N SER A 30 -5.88 -12.41 4.26
CA SER A 30 -4.47 -12.71 4.08
C SER A 30 -3.57 -11.52 4.37
N LYS A 31 -2.26 -11.74 4.27
CA LYS A 31 -1.26 -10.68 4.39
C LYS A 31 -0.31 -10.71 3.21
N ALA A 32 0.17 -9.53 2.81
CA ALA A 32 1.18 -9.40 1.79
C ALA A 32 2.30 -8.46 2.25
N THR A 33 3.50 -8.70 1.72
CA THR A 33 4.65 -7.85 1.96
C THR A 33 4.82 -6.87 0.80
N VAL A 34 4.82 -5.58 1.13
CA VAL A 34 5.12 -4.47 0.23
C VAL A 34 6.56 -4.02 0.49
N ARG A 35 7.41 -4.10 -0.54
CA ARG A 35 8.80 -3.65 -0.48
C ARG A 35 8.91 -2.29 -1.15
N ILE A 36 9.25 -1.29 -0.35
CA ILE A 36 9.45 0.08 -0.81
C ILE A 36 10.96 0.32 -0.93
N GLY A 37 11.40 0.77 -2.10
CA GLY A 37 12.79 1.13 -2.36
C GLY A 37 13.26 2.33 -1.51
N PRO A 38 14.51 2.76 -1.69
CA PRO A 38 14.96 4.04 -1.15
C PRO A 38 14.08 5.18 -1.67
N LEU A 39 13.76 6.13 -0.79
CA LEU A 39 12.98 7.32 -1.11
C LEU A 39 13.74 8.54 -0.60
N GLU A 40 13.62 9.66 -1.32
CA GLU A 40 14.10 10.95 -0.84
C GLU A 40 13.16 11.48 0.26
N LYS A 41 13.62 12.51 0.99
CA LYS A 41 12.79 13.21 1.97
C LYS A 41 11.54 13.75 1.27
N GLY A 42 10.37 13.44 1.82
CA GLY A 42 9.12 13.81 1.18
C GLY A 42 7.90 13.05 1.69
N ARG A 43 6.78 13.22 1.00
CA ARG A 43 5.49 12.62 1.33
C ARG A 43 4.91 11.93 0.10
N TYR A 44 4.67 10.63 0.21
CA TYR A 44 4.27 9.75 -0.88
C TYR A 44 2.92 9.11 -0.56
N ASN A 45 1.93 9.26 -1.44
CA ASN A 45 0.61 8.68 -1.22
C ASN A 45 0.58 7.20 -1.58
N PHE A 46 -0.29 6.46 -0.89
CA PHE A 46 -0.76 5.15 -1.33
C PHE A 46 -2.26 5.06 -1.10
N PHE A 47 -2.92 4.15 -1.82
CA PHE A 47 -4.36 3.94 -1.72
C PHE A 47 -4.70 2.48 -2.02
N GLY A 48 -5.91 2.06 -1.62
CA GLY A 48 -6.48 0.78 -2.01
C GLY A 48 -7.17 0.91 -3.36
N GLU A 49 -6.61 0.37 -4.45
CA GLU A 49 -7.18 0.53 -5.80
C GLU A 49 -8.62 -0.02 -5.87
N PHE A 50 -8.95 -1.07 -5.11
CA PHE A 50 -10.29 -1.66 -5.15
C PHE A 50 -11.29 -0.91 -4.24
N ASN A 51 -10.80 -0.08 -3.31
CA ASN A 51 -11.63 0.72 -2.39
C ASN A 51 -11.07 2.14 -2.20
N GLU A 52 -10.71 2.81 -3.31
CA GLU A 52 -9.93 4.07 -3.29
C GLU A 52 -10.60 5.18 -2.46
N ALA A 53 -11.94 5.21 -2.44
CA ALA A 53 -12.68 6.20 -1.66
C ALA A 53 -12.42 6.15 -0.14
N THR A 54 -11.95 5.02 0.39
CA THR A 54 -11.81 4.80 1.84
C THR A 54 -10.41 4.38 2.27
N ALA A 55 -9.67 3.67 1.41
CA ALA A 55 -8.31 3.25 1.68
C ALA A 55 -7.32 4.30 1.16
N GLN A 56 -6.96 5.27 2.00
CA GLN A 56 -6.04 6.36 1.67
C GLN A 56 -4.95 6.48 2.73
N GLY A 57 -3.70 6.67 2.32
CA GLY A 57 -2.58 6.76 3.24
C GLY A 57 -1.34 7.44 2.67
N TRP A 58 -0.37 7.68 3.55
CA TRP A 58 0.86 8.37 3.20
C TRP A 58 2.07 7.71 3.87
N VAL A 59 3.17 7.61 3.14
CA VAL A 59 4.51 7.38 3.67
C VAL A 59 5.21 8.73 3.75
N VAL A 60 5.72 9.08 4.93
CA VAL A 60 6.50 10.30 5.16
C VAL A 60 7.95 9.89 5.44
N VAL A 61 8.87 10.47 4.70
CA VAL A 61 10.31 10.25 4.83
C VAL A 61 10.92 11.56 5.33
N GLU A 62 11.63 11.51 6.45
CA GLU A 62 12.18 12.69 7.15
C GLU A 62 13.71 12.76 7.11
#